data_AF-A0A967VA58-F1
#
_entry.id   AF-A0A967VA58-F1
#
_cell.length_a   1.000
_cell.length_b   1.000
_cell.length_c   1.000
_cell.angle_alpha   90.00
_cell.angle_beta   90.00
_cell.angle_gamma   90.00
#
_symmetry.space_group_name_H-M   'P 1'
#
loop_
_entity.id
_entity.type
_entity.pdbx_description
1 polymer ?
#
loop_
_entity_poly.entity_id
_entity_poly.type
_entity_poly.pdbx_seq_one_letter_code
_entity_poly.pdbx_strand_id
1 'polypeptide(L)' 'MAKGIVVYYSRTGNTKEMAEIIAQAMNDEDLQTDCKPVDKVKADDLLSYD' A
#
# COMPACT_ATOMS: atom_id res chain seq x y z
N MET A 1 15.25 8.03 0.30
CA MET A 1 14.59 7.33 1.42
C MET A 1 13.72 6.27 0.78
N ALA A 2 13.69 5.07 1.36
CA ALA A 2 12.87 3.99 0.80
C ALA A 2 11.38 4.40 0.84
N LYS A 3 10.62 4.09 -0.21
CA LYS A 3 9.19 4.36 -0.29
C LYS A 3 8.42 3.08 -0.55
N GLY A 4 7.52 2.72 0.35
CA GLY A 4 6.68 1.53 0.23
C GLY A 4 5.36 1.78 -0.49
N ILE A 5 4.77 0.71 -1.04
CA ILE A 5 3.37 0.69 -1.47
C ILE A 5 2.72 -0.65 -1.10
N VAL A 6 1.54 -0.58 -0.49
CA VAL A 6 0.65 -1.73 -0.28
C VAL A 6 -0.47 -1.66 -1.31
N VAL A 7 -0.46 -2.59 -2.26
CA VAL A 7 -1.52 -2.74 -3.27
C VAL A 7 -2.42 -3.90 -2.89
N TYR A 8 -3.72 -3.66 -2.82
CA TYR A 8 -4.68 -4.70 -2.41
C TYR A 8 -5.86 -4.84 -3.37
N TYR A 9 -6.45 -6.03 -3.37
CA TYR A 9 -7.81 -6.26 -3.85
C TYR A 9 -8.66 -6.75 -2.68
N SER A 10 -9.85 -6.20 -2.52
CA SER A 10 -10.78 -6.61 -1.47
C SER A 10 -12.20 -6.63 -2.02
N ARG A 11 -12.87 -7.78 -1.88
CA ARG A 11 -14.27 -7.92 -2.33
C ARG A 11 -15.27 -7.48 -1.27
N THR A 12 -14.99 -7.75 0.00
CA THR A 12 -15.92 -7.52 1.12
C THR A 12 -15.35 -6.63 2.23
N GLY A 13 -14.10 -6.16 2.12
CA GLY A 13 -13.50 -5.23 3.08
C GLY A 13 -12.30 -5.80 3.83
N ASN A 14 -12.31 -7.08 4.21
CA ASN A 14 -11.28 -7.66 5.10
C ASN A 14 -9.83 -7.44 4.62
N THR A 15 -9.55 -7.62 3.32
CA THR A 15 -8.20 -7.43 2.78
C THR A 15 -7.79 -5.95 2.75
N LYS A 16 -8.76 -5.03 2.65
CA LYS A 16 -8.50 -3.59 2.75
C LYS A 16 -8.07 -3.23 4.17
N GLU A 17 -8.80 -3.71 5.18
CA GLU A 17 -8.45 -3.48 6.59
C GLU A 17 -7.03 -4.01 6.89
N MET A 18 -6.71 -5.21 6.41
CA MET A 18 -5.35 -5.76 6.53
C MET A 18 -4.31 -4.88 5.84
N ALA A 19 -4.57 -4.40 4.63
CA ALA A 19 -3.65 -3.53 3.89
C ALA A 19 -3.43 -2.18 4.59
N GLU A 20 -4.48 -1.60 5.17
CA GLU A 20 -4.41 -0.36 5.96
C GLU A 20 -3.58 -0.55 7.23
N ILE A 21 -3.74 -1.67 7.94
CA ILE A 21 -2.94 -2.00 9.13
C ILE A 21 -1.44 -2.13 8.76
N ILE A 22 -1.13 -2.81 7.65
CA ILE A 22 0.26 -2.97 7.19
C ILE A 22 0.87 -1.61 6.85
N ALA A 23 0.15 -0.79 6.06
CA ALA A 23 0.64 0.52 5.68
C ALA A 23 0.83 1.45 6.89
N GLN A 24 -0.08 1.39 7.87
CA GLN A 24 0.05 2.14 9.11
C GLN A 24 1.31 1.73 9.87
N ALA A 25 1.52 0.42 10.08
CA ALA A 25 2.69 -0.08 10.79
C ALA A 25 4.02 0.31 10.10
N MET A 26 4.06 0.33 8.77
CA MET A 26 5.25 0.80 8.03
C MET A 26 5.48 2.30 8.21
N ASN A 27 4.43 3.11 8.17
CA ASN A 27 4.54 4.55 8.41
C ASN A 27 4.92 4.88 9.85
N ASP A 28 4.47 4.09 10.83
CA ASP A 28 4.85 4.23 12.25
C ASP A 28 6.35 3.97 12.48
N GLU A 29 6.98 3.19 11.60
CA GLU A 29 8.42 2.91 11.56
C GLU A 29 9.20 3.85 10.61
N ASP A 30 8.65 5.04 10.33
CA ASP A 30 9.22 6.08 9.46
C ASP A 30 9.47 5.65 8.00
N LEU A 31 8.84 4.56 7.53
CA LEU A 31 8.87 4.13 6.14
C LEU A 31 7.62 4.66 5.41
N GLN A 32 7.81 5.73 4.63
CA GLN A 32 6.73 6.37 3.86
C GLN A 32 6.06 5.35 2.93
N THR A 33 4.84 4.93 3.27
CA THR A 33 4.14 3.83 2.61
C THR A 33 2.74 4.25 2.16
N ASP A 34 2.48 4.14 0.85
CA ASP A 34 1.15 4.38 0.28
C ASP A 34 0.28 3.12 0.35
N CYS A 35 -1.04 3.26 0.52
CA CYS A 35 -1.98 2.14 0.47
C CYS A 35 -3.05 2.38 -0.59
N LYS A 36 -3.16 1.51 -1.60
CA LYS A 36 -4.05 1.71 -2.75
C LYS A 36 -4.74 0.42 -3.21
N PRO A 37 -6.01 0.48 -3.63
CA PRO A 37 -6.63 -0.65 -4.29
C PRO A 37 -6.05 -0.87 -5.70
N VAL A 38 -6.03 -2.11 -6.17
CA VAL A 38 -5.36 -2.52 -7.43
C VAL A 38 -5.94 -1.83 -8.66
N ASP A 39 -7.20 -1.42 -8.65
CA ASP A 39 -7.87 -0.70 -9.74
C ASP A 39 -7.47 0.78 -9.83
N LYS A 40 -6.70 1.28 -8.86
CA LYS A 40 -6.16 2.65 -8.81
C LYS A 40 -4.65 2.72 -8.98
N VAL A 41 -4.00 1.61 -9.31
CA VAL A 41 -2.55 1.51 -9.49
C VAL A 41 -2.25 1.03 -10.90
N LYS A 42 -1.34 1.71 -11.60
CA LYS A 42 -0.76 1.24 -12.85
C LYS A 42 0.59 0.57 -12.57
N ALA A 43 0.98 -0.36 -13.44
CA ALA A 43 2.29 -1.00 -13.34
C ALA A 43 3.44 0.03 -13.33
N ASP A 44 3.34 1.08 -14.13
CA ASP A 44 4.33 2.15 -14.21
C ASP A 44 4.46 2.94 -12.90
N ASP A 45 3.40 3.02 -12.09
CA ASP A 45 3.46 3.71 -10.80
C ASP A 45 4.40 3.00 -9.83
N LEU A 46 4.52 1.66 -9.94
CA LEU A 46 5.35 0.83 -9.07
C LEU A 46 6.85 1.18 -9.18
N LEU A 47 7.27 1.74 -10.31
CA LEU A 47 8.66 2.17 -10.53
C LEU A 47 9.09 3.34 -9.64
N SER A 48 8.14 4.01 -8.98
CA SER A 48 8.40 5.12 -8.05
C SER A 48 8.54 4.69 -6.58
N TYR A 49 8.48 3.38 -6.32
CA TYR A 49 8.59 2.77 -5.00
C TYR A 49 9.79 1.83 -4.97
N ASP A 50 10.25 1.51 -3.76
CA ASP A 50 11.36 0.59 -3.49
C ASP A 50 10.88 -0.85 -3.24
#